data_AF-A0A392VRG8-F1
#
_entry.id   AF-A0A392VRG8-F1
#
_cell.length_a   1.000
_cell.length_b   1.000
_cell.length_c   1.000
_cell.angle_alpha   90.00
_cell.angle_beta   90.00
_cell.angle_gamma   90.00
#
_symmetry.space_group_name_H-M   'P 1'
#
loop_
_entity.id
_entity.type
_entity.pdbx_description
1 polymer ?
#
loop_
_entity_poly.entity_id
_entity_poly.type
_entity_poly.pdbx_seq_one_letter_code
_entity_poly.pdbx_strand_id
1 'polypeptide(L)' 'VLIQDIEELLSHNNVSLCHTLGDGNQCADFFTKLGAYDADISIHVSPPEEILDILRSDTIETLFLRE' A
#
# COMPACT_ATOMS: atom_id res chain seq x y z
N VAL A 1 -18.61 3.64 -8.77
CA VAL A 1 -17.91 2.90 -9.83
C VAL A 1 -16.38 2.98 -9.77
N LEU A 2 -15.77 3.91 -9.01
CA LEU A 2 -14.50 3.60 -8.32
C LEU A 2 -14.39 4.56 -7.14
N ILE A 3 -14.48 5.86 -7.40
CA ILE A 3 -14.54 6.89 -6.35
C ILE A 3 -15.71 6.64 -5.41
N GLN A 4 -16.91 6.43 -5.94
CA GLN A 4 -18.09 6.11 -5.11
C GLN A 4 -17.88 4.84 -4.26
N ASP A 5 -17.15 3.86 -4.78
CA ASP A 5 -16.96 2.57 -4.11
C ASP A 5 -15.89 2.72 -3.00
N ILE A 6 -14.86 3.55 -3.25
CA ILE A 6 -13.89 3.98 -2.24
C ILE A 6 -14.60 4.79 -1.15
N GLU A 7 -15.46 5.75 -1.49
CA GLU A 7 -16.24 6.55 -0.53
C GLU A 7 -17.18 5.67 0.31
N GLU A 8 -17.82 4.67 -0.31
CA GLU A 8 -18.62 3.68 0.40
C GLU A 8 -17.75 2.89 1.38
N LEU A 9 -16.58 2.40 0.98
CA LEU A 9 -15.66 1.69 1.87
C LEU A 9 -15.14 2.59 3.01
N LEU A 10 -14.82 3.85 2.74
CA LEU A 10 -14.36 4.80 3.76
C LEU A 10 -15.46 5.14 4.77
N SER A 11 -16.73 5.24 4.33
CA SER A 11 -17.85 5.58 5.20
C SER A 11 -18.33 4.42 6.09
N HIS A 12 -18.17 3.17 5.63
CA HIS A 12 -18.56 1.98 6.39
C HIS A 12 -17.51 1.50 7.39
N ASN A 13 -16.28 1.99 7.30
CA ASN A 13 -15.16 1.56 8.14
C ASN A 13 -14.63 2.73 8.97
N ASN A 14 -14.19 2.46 10.20
CA ASN A 14 -13.52 3.48 11.01
C ASN A 14 -12.06 3.64 10.55
N VAL A 15 -11.87 4.29 9.41
CA VAL A 15 -10.56 4.48 8.77
C VAL A 15 -10.27 5.97 8.58
N SER A 16 -8.99 6.33 8.64
CA SER A 16 -8.51 7.69 8.36
C SER A 16 -7.69 7.70 7.08
N LEU A 17 -7.96 8.64 6.18
CA LEU A 17 -7.19 8.83 4.96
C LEU A 17 -6.07 9.84 5.23
N CYS A 18 -4.82 9.40 5.07
CA CYS A 18 -3.63 10.24 5.26
C CYS A 18 -2.79 10.27 3.99
N HIS A 19 -2.08 11.37 3.76
CA HIS A 19 -1.05 11.43 2.73
C HIS A 19 0.29 11.02 3.32
N THR A 20 1.15 10.44 2.48
CA THR A 20 2.54 10.13 2.82
C THR A 20 3.46 10.72 1.76
N LEU A 21 4.75 10.82 2.07
CA LEU A 21 5.77 11.19 1.11
C LEU A 21 5.90 10.08 0.05
N GLY A 22 6.45 10.40 -1.12
CA GLY A 22 6.65 9.41 -2.18
C GLY A 22 7.48 8.20 -1.72
N ASP A 23 8.43 8.43 -0.80
CA ASP A 23 9.28 7.40 -0.21
C ASP A 23 8.70 6.77 1.08
N GLY A 24 7.53 7.23 1.54
CA GLY A 24 6.92 6.79 2.80
C GLY A 24 5.86 5.71 2.66
N ASN A 25 5.83 5.01 1.52
CA ASN A 25 4.99 3.84 1.28
C ASN A 25 5.63 2.94 0.21
N GLN A 26 6.90 2.59 0.41
CA GLN A 26 7.70 1.81 -0.53
C GLN A 26 7.13 0.41 -0.72
N CYS A 27 6.45 -0.16 0.28
CA CYS A 27 5.77 -1.44 0.16
C CYS A 27 4.70 -1.43 -0.93
N ALA A 28 3.87 -0.39 -0.99
CA ALA A 28 2.82 -0.29 -2.01
C ALA A 28 3.41 -0.13 -3.42
N ASP A 29 4.49 0.64 -3.56
CA ASP A 29 5.19 0.81 -4.84
C ASP A 29 5.86 -0.50 -5.29
N PHE A 30 6.50 -1.23 -4.38
CA PHE A 30 7.07 -2.56 -4.65
C PHE A 30 6.02 -3.53 -5.19
N PHE A 31 4.87 -3.67 -4.52
CA PHE A 31 3.81 -4.57 -4.97
C PHE A 31 3.15 -4.12 -6.27
N THR A 32 3.03 -2.80 -6.49
CA THR A 32 2.53 -2.26 -7.75
C THR A 32 3.46 -2.63 -8.91
N LYS A 33 4.77 -2.48 -8.72
CA LYS A 33 5.77 -2.89 -9.71
C LYS A 33 5.76 -4.40 -9.93
N LEU A 34 5.75 -5.19 -8.85
CA LEU A 34 5.71 -6.65 -8.93
C LEU A 34 4.49 -7.14 -9.73
N GLY A 35 3.30 -6.59 -9.45
CA GLY A 35 2.08 -6.92 -10.17
C GLY A 35 2.05 -6.41 -11.62
N ALA A 36 2.81 -5.38 -11.97
CA ALA A 36 2.93 -4.90 -13.35
C ALA A 36 3.83 -5.79 -14.22
N TYR A 37 4.76 -6.52 -13.62
CA TYR A 37 5.59 -7.49 -14.33
C TYR A 37 4.87 -8.82 -14.58
N ASP A 38 3.90 -9.17 -13.73
CA ASP A 38 3.15 -10.40 -13.86
C ASP A 38 1.91 -10.19 -14.74
N ALA A 39 1.93 -10.77 -15.94
CA ALA A 39 0.81 -10.67 -16.88
C ALA A 39 -0.40 -11.53 -16.44
N ASP A 40 -0.15 -12.52 -15.57
CA ASP A 40 -1.14 -13.45 -15.04
C ASP A 40 -1.24 -13.32 -13.51
N ILE A 41 -2.36 -13.75 -12.93
CA ILE A 41 -2.52 -13.76 -11.47
C ILE A 41 -1.64 -14.87 -10.89
N SER A 42 -0.51 -14.50 -10.29
CA SER A 42 0.33 -15.40 -9.51
C SER A 42 -0.04 -15.37 -8.02
N ILE A 43 -0.23 -16.56 -7.44
CA ILE A 43 -0.46 -16.73 -6.00
C ILE A 43 0.86 -17.12 -5.34
N HIS A 44 1.42 -16.21 -4.55
CA HIS A 44 2.64 -16.46 -3.79
C HIS A 44 2.31 -17.16 -2.46
N VAL A 45 2.93 -18.32 -2.21
CA VAL A 45 2.77 -19.08 -0.95
C VAL A 45 3.56 -18.48 0.24
N SER A 46 4.47 -17.56 -0.06
CA SER A 46 5.27 -16.81 0.91
C SER A 46 5.55 -15.40 0.39
N PRO A 47 5.76 -14.41 1.27
CA PRO A 47 6.21 -13.09 0.86
C PRO A 47 7.55 -13.14 0.11
N PRO A 48 7.79 -12.23 -0.86
CA PRO A 48 9.13 -12.02 -1.45
C PRO A 48 10.15 -11.63 -0.37
N GLU A 49 11.39 -12.07 -0.52
CA GLU A 49 12.44 -11.86 0.49
C GLU A 49 12.68 -10.36 0.75
N GLU A 50 12.58 -9.54 -0.29
CA GLU A 50 12.79 -8.10 -0.26
C GLU A 50 11.75 -7.36 0.58
N ILE A 51 10.56 -7.94 0.82
CA ILE A 51 9.49 -7.21 1.50
C ILE A 51 9.79 -6.93 2.98
N LEU A 52 10.61 -7.77 3.62
CA LEU A 52 10.88 -7.65 5.06
C LEU A 52 11.65 -6.36 5.39
N ASP A 53 12.62 -6.01 4.56
CA ASP A 53 13.42 -4.80 4.75
C ASP A 53 12.62 -3.54 4.38
N ILE A 54 11.80 -3.62 3.33
CA ILE A 54 10.91 -2.52 2.92
C ILE A 54 9.88 -2.24 4.02
N LEU A 55 9.26 -3.28 4.60
CA LEU A 55 8.31 -3.12 5.70
C LEU A 55 8.94 -2.43 6.91
N ARG A 56 10.18 -2.81 7.25
CA ARG A 56 10.91 -2.15 8.35
C ARG A 56 11.14 -0.68 8.05
N SER A 57 11.55 -0.35 6.82
CA SER A 57 11.74 1.04 6.40
C SER A 57 10.44 1.85 6.50
N ASP A 58 9.34 1.34 5.93
CA ASP A 58 8.04 1.99 5.95
C ASP A 58 7.49 2.17 7.38
N THR A 59 7.75 1.24 8.30
CA THR A 59 7.33 1.40 9.71
C THR A 59 8.11 2.48 10.47
N ILE A 60 9.32 2.82 10.01
CA ILE A 60 10.15 3.86 10.63
C ILE A 60 9.74 5.25 10.10
N GLU A 61 9.26 5.34 8.86
CA GLU A 61 8.78 6.59 8.30
C GLU A 61 7.42 7.02 8.91
N THR A 62 7.47 8.16 9.57
CA THR A 62 6.39 8.82 10.33
C THR A 62 5.15 9.13 9.48
N LEU A 63 3.97 8.86 10.01
CA LEU A 63 2.69 9.31 9.48
C LEU A 63 2.64 10.85 9.39
N PHE A 64 2.36 11.38 8.20
CA PHE A 64 2.10 12.81 8.02
C PHE A 64 0.58 13.04 8.02
N LEU A 65 0.04 13.53 9.14
CA LEU A 65 -1.34 13.98 9.19
C LEU A 65 -1.49 15.28 8.38
N ARG A 66 -2.51 15.36 7.54
CA ARG A 66 -2.91 16.61 6.88
C ARG A 66 -3.92 17.30 7.81
N GLU A 67 -3.62 18.53 8.23
CA GLU A 67 -4.59 19.42 8.90
C GLU A 67 -5.76 19.80 7.98
#